data_AF-A0A6J3MFG7-F1
#
_entry.id   AF-A0A6J3MFG7-F1
#
_cell.length_a   1.000
_cell.length_b   1.000
_cell.length_c   1.000
_cell.angle_alpha   90.00
_cell.angle_beta   90.00
_cell.angle_gamma   90.00
#
_symmetry.space_group_name_H-M   'P 1'
#
loop_
_entity.id
_entity.type
_entity.pdbx_description
1 polymer ?
#
loop_
_entity_poly.entity_id
_entity_poly.type
_entity_poly.pdbx_seq_one_letter_code
_entity_poly.pdbx_strand_id
1 'polypeptide(L)'
;MTGFTGLSIIIWLPVFFQLVNVLSAVQAGVHLLPSVCASAVGGAVGGLTSIKRNRTWTTIVVGNSLLLVGCGLFSFTPDSFDVPRILYASQVISGFGAGMTFTVTTFLMSLNADFEDHAIGQGLIAQGRVIGGTLGVAMGSALFSNHIAGLAGVLTPAELATLARNPGFTATLKLPQQIAVRQAFAASFNESLRICTYIAAASLFVSFFVWQTNPPSIQMPKKELEAAIRADRARNEVSSNTKDCNP
;
A
#
# COMPACT_ATOMS: atom_id res chain seq x y z
N MET A 1 7.91 -3.56 0.63
CA MET A 1 6.66 -4.05 1.25
C MET A 1 5.47 -3.13 0.97
N THR A 2 5.49 -1.85 1.36
CA THR A 2 4.31 -0.96 1.30
C THR A 2 3.68 -0.85 -0.10
N GLY A 3 4.49 -0.76 -1.16
CA GLY A 3 3.99 -0.76 -2.54
C GLY A 3 3.33 -2.09 -2.94
N PHE A 4 3.96 -3.21 -2.60
CA PHE A 4 3.45 -4.55 -2.88
C PHE A 4 2.14 -4.82 -2.15
N THR A 5 2.13 -4.72 -0.83
CA THR A 5 0.96 -5.05 -0.01
C THR A 5 -0.16 -4.02 -0.17
N GLY A 6 0.18 -2.72 -0.20
CA GLY A 6 -0.81 -1.64 -0.27
C GLY A 6 -1.56 -1.59 -1.59
N LEU A 7 -0.86 -1.65 -2.73
CA LEU A 7 -1.52 -1.63 -4.04
C LEU A 7 -2.23 -2.95 -4.35
N SER A 8 -1.70 -4.09 -3.90
CA SER A 8 -2.38 -5.38 -4.06
C SER A 8 -3.70 -5.41 -3.30
N ILE A 9 -3.72 -4.97 -2.04
CA ILE A 9 -4.96 -4.96 -1.25
C ILE A 9 -5.98 -4.01 -1.90
N ILE A 10 -5.59 -2.81 -2.31
CA ILE A 10 -6.51 -1.85 -2.92
C ILE A 10 -7.14 -2.39 -4.22
N ILE A 11 -6.41 -3.20 -4.99
CA ILE A 11 -6.90 -3.75 -6.27
C ILE A 11 -7.72 -5.03 -6.07
N TRP A 12 -7.26 -5.96 -5.24
CA TRP A 12 -7.88 -7.28 -5.11
C TRP A 12 -9.07 -7.31 -4.13
N LEU A 13 -9.08 -6.44 -3.13
CA LEU A 13 -10.15 -6.36 -2.14
C LEU A 13 -11.53 -5.95 -2.72
N PRO A 14 -11.66 -4.97 -3.63
CA PRO A 14 -12.95 -4.70 -4.27
C PRO A 14 -13.41 -5.85 -5.18
N VAL A 15 -12.46 -6.52 -5.84
CA VAL A 15 -12.74 -7.71 -6.67
C VAL A 15 -13.24 -8.86 -5.79
N PHE A 16 -12.66 -9.03 -4.59
CA PHE A 16 -13.13 -9.97 -3.58
C PHE A 16 -14.58 -9.70 -3.15
N PHE A 17 -14.93 -8.45 -2.87
CA PHE A 17 -16.32 -8.10 -2.52
C PHE A 17 -17.29 -8.35 -3.66
N GLN A 18 -16.89 -8.09 -4.91
CA GLN A 18 -17.73 -8.34 -6.07
C GLN A 18 -17.92 -9.84 -6.35
N LEU A 19 -16.87 -10.66 -6.20
CA LEU A 19 -16.91 -12.09 -6.51
C LEU A 19 -17.50 -12.93 -5.37
N VAL A 20 -17.07 -12.71 -4.13
CA VAL A 20 -17.42 -13.54 -2.98
C VAL A 20 -18.76 -13.13 -2.37
N ASN A 21 -18.97 -11.82 -2.22
CA ASN A 21 -20.17 -11.26 -1.60
C ASN A 21 -21.25 -10.87 -2.62
N VAL A 22 -20.95 -10.97 -3.93
CA VAL A 22 -21.87 -10.61 -5.03
C VAL A 22 -22.43 -9.19 -4.83
N LEU A 23 -21.56 -8.30 -4.36
CA LEU A 23 -21.88 -6.88 -4.17
C LEU A 23 -21.63 -6.13 -5.47
N SER A 24 -22.39 -5.05 -5.66
CA SER A 24 -22.10 -4.11 -6.75
C SER A 24 -20.72 -3.45 -6.56
N ALA A 25 -20.11 -2.99 -7.66
CA ALA A 25 -18.83 -2.27 -7.60
C ALA A 25 -18.90 -1.03 -6.68
N VAL A 26 -20.06 -0.36 -6.63
CA VAL A 26 -20.30 0.80 -5.75
C VAL A 26 -20.27 0.39 -4.27
N GLN A 27 -20.97 -0.68 -3.90
CA GLN A 27 -20.97 -1.18 -2.53
C GLN A 27 -19.58 -1.67 -2.12
N ALA A 28 -18.87 -2.40 -2.99
CA ALA A 28 -17.49 -2.80 -2.75
C ALA A 28 -16.58 -1.59 -2.48
N GLY A 29 -16.77 -0.48 -3.22
CA GLY A 29 -16.06 0.77 -3.00
C GLY A 29 -16.35 1.41 -1.63
N VAL A 30 -17.61 1.40 -1.18
CA VAL A 30 -17.98 1.88 0.16
C VAL A 30 -17.28 1.07 1.26
N HIS A 31 -17.15 -0.24 1.07
CA HIS A 31 -16.42 -1.10 2.00
C HIS A 31 -14.90 -0.90 2.01
N LEU A 32 -14.34 -0.14 1.05
CA LEU A 32 -12.93 0.28 1.06
C LEU A 32 -12.68 1.55 1.87
N LEU A 33 -13.72 2.38 2.09
CA LEU A 33 -13.59 3.66 2.80
C LEU A 33 -12.89 3.54 4.16
N PRO A 34 -13.21 2.54 5.02
CA PRO A 34 -12.54 2.40 6.31
C PRO A 34 -11.01 2.21 6.17
N SER A 35 -10.56 1.46 5.17
CA SER A 35 -9.14 1.23 4.93
C SER A 35 -8.42 2.50 4.43
N VAL A 36 -9.05 3.25 3.53
CA VAL A 36 -8.50 4.52 3.00
C VAL A 36 -8.44 5.58 4.10
N CYS A 37 -9.51 5.72 4.89
CA CYS A 37 -9.55 6.63 6.04
C CYS A 37 -8.49 6.24 7.07
N ALA A 38 -8.37 4.96 7.41
CA ALA A 38 -7.34 4.49 8.34
C ALA A 38 -5.92 4.77 7.82
N SER A 39 -5.70 4.62 6.51
CA SER A 39 -4.42 4.95 5.87
C SER A 39 -4.10 6.44 5.94
N ALA A 40 -5.08 7.31 5.73
CA ALA A 40 -4.90 8.75 5.87
C ALA A 40 -4.54 9.14 7.33
N VAL A 41 -5.27 8.59 8.30
CA VAL A 41 -5.00 8.82 9.73
C VAL A 41 -3.63 8.28 10.13
N GLY A 42 -3.29 7.05 9.70
CA GLY A 42 -1.98 6.45 9.91
C GLY A 42 -0.86 7.30 9.32
N GLY A 43 -1.06 7.83 8.12
CA GLY A 43 -0.12 8.74 7.48
C GLY A 43 0.09 10.03 8.28
N ALA A 44 -0.98 10.63 8.78
CA ALA A 44 -0.91 11.83 9.62
C ALA A 44 -0.17 11.56 10.94
N VAL A 45 -0.50 10.46 11.62
CA VAL A 45 0.16 10.04 12.87
C VAL A 45 1.64 9.75 12.62
N GLY A 46 1.96 9.01 11.54
CA GLY A 46 3.34 8.71 11.14
C GLY A 46 4.17 9.97 10.88
N GLY A 47 3.59 10.95 10.18
CA GLY A 47 4.21 12.25 9.91
C GLY A 47 4.44 13.07 11.19
N LEU A 48 3.40 13.26 12.00
CA LEU A 48 3.48 14.01 13.25
C LEU A 48 4.50 13.41 14.24
N THR A 49 4.51 12.09 14.36
CA THR A 49 5.42 11.37 15.25
C THR A 49 6.86 11.48 14.77
N SER A 50 7.09 11.42 13.45
CA SER A 50 8.42 11.58 12.86
C SER A 50 8.95 13.00 13.06
N ILE A 51 8.14 14.02 12.81
CA ILE A 51 8.53 15.43 12.97
C ILE A 51 8.84 15.78 14.42
N LYS A 52 8.03 15.30 15.39
CA LYS A 52 8.16 15.71 16.79
C LYS A 52 9.23 14.94 17.56
N ARG A 53 9.49 13.67 17.24
CA ARG A 53 10.23 12.77 18.15
C ARG A 53 11.59 12.30 17.63
N ASN A 54 11.97 12.61 16.38
CA ASN A 54 13.22 12.13 15.74
C ASN A 54 13.41 10.59 15.83
N ARG A 55 12.32 9.85 16.02
CA ARG A 55 12.26 8.40 16.27
C ARG A 55 11.69 7.66 15.06
N THR A 56 12.22 8.02 13.89
CA THR A 56 11.72 7.59 12.59
C THR A 56 11.78 6.07 12.43
N TRP A 57 12.82 5.43 12.98
CA TRP A 57 12.99 3.98 13.01
C TRP A 57 11.90 3.26 13.83
N THR A 58 11.56 3.77 15.02
CA THR A 58 10.53 3.14 15.88
C THR A 58 9.16 3.21 15.23
N THR A 59 8.85 4.30 14.52
CA THR A 59 7.61 4.45 13.77
C THR A 59 7.51 3.46 12.59
N ILE A 60 8.63 3.14 11.93
CA ILE A 60 8.66 2.11 10.87
C ILE A 60 8.42 0.72 11.44
N VAL A 61 9.11 0.38 12.53
CA VAL A 61 8.95 -0.94 13.16
C VAL A 61 7.51 -1.14 13.61
N VAL A 62 6.89 -0.12 14.22
CA VAL A 62 5.48 -0.14 14.60
C VAL A 62 4.57 -0.24 13.37
N GLY A 63 4.81 0.56 12.32
CA GLY A 63 4.02 0.51 11.08
C GLY A 63 4.08 -0.85 10.38
N ASN A 64 5.27 -1.44 10.28
CA ASN A 64 5.48 -2.77 9.71
C ASN A 64 4.88 -3.87 10.58
N SER A 65 4.96 -3.74 11.91
CA SER A 65 4.33 -4.69 12.84
C SER A 65 2.81 -4.66 12.71
N LEU A 66 2.21 -3.47 12.62
CA LEU A 66 0.78 -3.31 12.39
C LEU A 66 0.36 -3.89 11.04
N LEU A 67 1.17 -3.70 9.99
CA LEU A 67 0.87 -4.29 8.69
C LEU A 67 0.95 -5.83 8.73
N LEU A 68 1.96 -6.39 9.41
CA LEU A 68 2.11 -7.83 9.63
C LEU A 68 0.93 -8.41 10.41
N VAL A 69 0.54 -7.75 11.51
CA VAL A 69 -0.62 -8.17 12.33
C VAL A 69 -1.90 -8.07 11.52
N GLY A 70 -2.10 -7.01 10.73
CA GLY A 70 -3.23 -6.85 9.84
C GLY A 70 -3.34 -8.01 8.85
N CYS A 71 -2.26 -8.30 8.10
CA CYS A 71 -2.22 -9.41 7.13
C CYS A 71 -2.34 -10.79 7.79
N GLY A 72 -1.76 -11.00 8.97
CA GLY A 72 -1.92 -12.22 9.74
C GLY A 72 -3.37 -12.44 10.17
N LEU A 73 -4.04 -11.40 10.65
CA LEU A 73 -5.44 -11.45 11.08
C LEU A 73 -6.39 -11.75 9.91
N PHE A 74 -6.06 -11.23 8.72
CA PHE A 74 -6.73 -11.63 7.47
C PHE A 74 -6.61 -13.13 7.20
N SER A 75 -5.44 -13.74 7.42
CA SER A 75 -5.22 -15.16 7.14
C SER A 75 -5.94 -16.12 8.10
N PHE A 76 -6.31 -15.65 9.30
CA PHE A 76 -7.07 -16.40 10.29
C PHE A 76 -8.59 -16.25 10.16
N THR A 77 -9.07 -15.43 9.21
CA THR A 77 -10.51 -15.22 9.03
C THR A 77 -11.15 -16.47 8.41
N PRO A 78 -12.14 -17.10 9.08
CA PRO A 78 -12.82 -18.27 8.53
C PRO A 78 -13.64 -17.94 7.28
N ASP A 79 -13.80 -18.92 6.38
CA ASP A 79 -14.65 -18.86 5.16
C ASP A 79 -16.15 -18.79 5.54
N SER A 80 -16.57 -17.69 6.17
CA SER A 80 -17.98 -17.42 6.46
C SER A 80 -18.63 -16.65 5.31
N PHE A 81 -19.89 -16.99 5.01
CA PHE A 81 -20.69 -16.37 3.94
C PHE A 81 -21.00 -14.87 4.16
N ASP A 82 -20.86 -14.36 5.39
CA ASP A 82 -21.02 -12.95 5.74
C ASP A 82 -19.65 -12.26 5.86
N VAL A 83 -19.60 -10.95 5.53
CA VAL A 83 -18.43 -10.09 5.77
C VAL A 83 -18.16 -10.07 7.28
N PRO A 84 -17.14 -10.78 7.78
CA PRO A 84 -16.90 -10.86 9.20
C PRO A 84 -16.38 -9.52 9.71
N ARG A 85 -16.82 -9.09 10.90
CA ARG A 85 -16.38 -7.83 11.53
C ARG A 85 -14.87 -7.74 11.69
N ILE A 86 -14.21 -8.91 11.82
CA ILE A 86 -12.76 -9.07 11.84
C ILE A 86 -12.08 -8.53 10.58
N LEU A 87 -12.74 -8.61 9.42
CA LEU A 87 -12.24 -8.13 8.13
C LEU A 87 -12.13 -6.60 8.09
N TYR A 88 -13.06 -5.88 8.74
CA TYR A 88 -12.95 -4.43 8.89
C TYR A 88 -11.86 -4.03 9.89
N ALA A 89 -11.74 -4.77 11.00
CA ALA A 89 -10.67 -4.53 11.97
C ALA A 89 -9.28 -4.74 11.34
N SER A 90 -9.11 -5.81 10.56
CA SER A 90 -7.87 -6.09 9.84
C SER A 90 -7.59 -5.04 8.75
N GLN A 91 -8.60 -4.57 8.02
CA GLN A 91 -8.48 -3.46 7.05
C GLN A 91 -8.04 -2.14 7.69
N VAL A 92 -8.57 -1.81 8.87
CA VAL A 92 -8.21 -0.57 9.59
C VAL A 92 -6.79 -0.68 10.12
N ILE A 93 -6.42 -1.80 10.73
CA ILE A 93 -5.06 -2.03 11.26
C ILE A 93 -4.03 -2.01 10.12
N SER A 94 -4.30 -2.75 9.02
CA SER A 94 -3.40 -2.80 7.88
C SER A 94 -3.31 -1.45 7.16
N GLY A 95 -4.44 -0.77 6.95
CA GLY A 95 -4.49 0.56 6.36
C GLY A 95 -3.68 1.57 7.17
N PHE A 96 -3.89 1.60 8.49
CA PHE A 96 -3.15 2.49 9.39
C PHE A 96 -1.64 2.23 9.35
N GLY A 97 -1.21 0.97 9.41
CA GLY A 97 0.21 0.59 9.29
C GLY A 97 0.82 0.96 7.92
N ALA A 98 0.07 0.77 6.84
CA ALA A 98 0.48 1.14 5.49
C ALA A 98 0.67 2.65 5.36
N GLY A 99 -0.29 3.44 5.85
CA GLY A 99 -0.24 4.90 5.86
C GLY A 99 0.93 5.44 6.67
N MET A 100 1.15 4.91 7.88
CA MET A 100 2.30 5.28 8.71
C MET A 100 3.61 5.02 7.96
N THR A 101 3.79 3.81 7.42
CA THR A 101 5.02 3.42 6.73
C THR A 101 5.25 4.26 5.48
N PHE A 102 4.18 4.60 4.75
CA PHE A 102 4.25 5.47 3.57
C PHE A 102 4.82 6.84 3.91
N THR A 103 4.23 7.54 4.88
CA THR A 103 4.67 8.88 5.29
C THR A 103 6.09 8.85 5.85
N VAL A 104 6.40 7.87 6.68
CA VAL A 104 7.70 7.79 7.36
C VAL A 104 8.83 7.48 6.38
N THR A 105 8.59 6.62 5.38
CA THR A 105 9.58 6.31 4.33
C THR A 105 9.88 7.55 3.49
N THR A 106 8.83 8.29 3.09
CA THR A 106 8.98 9.54 2.35
C THR A 106 9.74 10.57 3.18
N PHE A 107 9.42 10.69 4.47
CA PHE A 107 10.11 11.60 5.39
C PHE A 107 11.58 11.23 5.60
N LEU A 108 11.92 9.94 5.73
CA LEU A 108 13.31 9.50 5.85
C LEU A 108 14.17 9.90 4.67
N MET A 109 13.66 9.73 3.44
CA MET A 109 14.40 10.15 2.26
C MET A 109 14.63 11.65 2.28
N SER A 110 13.61 12.40 2.70
CA SER A 110 13.72 13.85 2.87
C SER A 110 14.72 14.28 3.93
N LEU A 111 15.10 13.40 4.88
CA LEU A 111 16.11 13.69 5.90
C LEU A 111 17.53 13.25 5.52
N ASN A 112 17.68 12.27 4.63
CA ASN A 112 18.97 11.67 4.29
C ASN A 112 19.52 12.14 2.94
N ALA A 113 18.67 12.68 2.07
CA ALA A 113 19.08 13.20 0.78
C ALA A 113 19.42 14.69 0.88
N ASP A 114 20.52 15.08 0.24
CA ASP A 114 20.86 16.48 0.02
C ASP A 114 19.76 17.18 -0.81
N PHE A 115 19.67 18.50 -0.68
CA PHE A 115 18.61 19.29 -1.31
C PHE A 115 18.55 19.10 -2.84
N GLU A 116 19.69 18.94 -3.50
CA GLU A 116 19.79 18.70 -4.95
C GLU A 116 19.31 17.29 -5.35
N ASP A 117 19.62 16.27 -4.53
CA ASP A 117 19.28 14.86 -4.83
C ASP A 117 17.91 14.43 -4.30
N HIS A 118 17.23 15.30 -3.55
CA HIS A 118 15.95 15.02 -2.93
C HIS A 118 14.88 14.56 -3.93
N ALA A 119 14.78 15.25 -5.07
CA ALA A 119 13.80 14.94 -6.11
C ALA A 119 14.08 13.58 -6.74
N ILE A 120 15.36 13.27 -7.02
CA ILE A 120 15.80 12.00 -7.58
C ILE A 120 15.49 10.87 -6.59
N GLY A 121 15.82 11.08 -5.32
CA GLY A 121 15.57 10.14 -4.24
C GLY A 121 14.09 9.78 -4.04
N GLN A 122 13.22 10.79 -4.02
CA GLN A 122 11.77 10.57 -3.98
C GLN A 122 11.28 9.83 -5.23
N GLY A 123 11.83 10.16 -6.40
CA GLY A 123 11.56 9.45 -7.65
C GLY A 123 11.89 7.96 -7.57
N LEU A 124 13.06 7.60 -7.03
CA LEU A 124 13.47 6.21 -6.84
C LEU A 124 12.53 5.45 -5.88
N ILE A 125 12.12 6.09 -4.78
CA ILE A 125 11.15 5.50 -3.85
C ILE A 125 9.79 5.28 -4.52
N ALA A 126 9.32 6.26 -5.30
CA ALA A 126 8.08 6.13 -6.05
C ALA A 126 8.16 4.97 -7.05
N GLN A 127 9.25 4.85 -7.81
CA GLN A 127 9.46 3.74 -8.73
C GLN A 127 9.50 2.38 -8.01
N GLY A 128 10.23 2.28 -6.90
CA GLY A 128 10.27 1.06 -6.10
C GLY A 128 8.89 0.64 -5.57
N ARG A 129 8.04 1.62 -5.23
CA ARG A 129 6.64 1.35 -4.84
C ARG A 129 5.81 0.85 -6.00
N VAL A 130 5.94 1.45 -7.19
CA VAL A 130 5.23 1.02 -8.40
C VAL A 130 5.65 -0.40 -8.78
N ILE A 131 6.95 -0.71 -8.80
CA ILE A 131 7.47 -2.05 -9.07
C ILE A 131 6.93 -3.07 -8.06
N GLY A 132 6.92 -2.71 -6.76
CA GLY A 132 6.30 -3.56 -5.75
C GLY A 132 4.81 -3.81 -6.03
N GLY A 133 4.07 -2.76 -6.40
CA GLY A 133 2.65 -2.87 -6.73
C GLY A 133 2.37 -3.73 -7.94
N THR A 134 3.14 -3.56 -9.02
CA THR A 134 2.98 -4.37 -10.24
C THR A 134 3.26 -5.85 -9.98
N LEU A 135 4.31 -6.17 -9.21
CA LEU A 135 4.60 -7.54 -8.79
C LEU A 135 3.46 -8.15 -7.95
N GLY A 136 2.87 -7.36 -7.04
CA GLY A 136 1.76 -7.82 -6.21
C GLY A 136 0.46 -8.04 -7.00
N VAL A 137 0.16 -7.17 -7.96
CA VAL A 137 -0.97 -7.35 -8.89
C VAL A 137 -0.76 -8.57 -9.78
N ALA A 138 0.44 -8.74 -10.34
CA ALA A 138 0.79 -9.89 -11.16
C ALA A 138 0.67 -11.20 -10.37
N MET A 139 1.14 -11.22 -9.11
CA MET A 139 0.99 -12.37 -8.21
C MET A 139 -0.47 -12.74 -8.00
N GLY A 140 -1.32 -11.77 -7.61
CA GLY A 140 -2.75 -12.04 -7.40
C GLY A 140 -3.44 -12.56 -8.67
N SER A 141 -3.04 -12.04 -9.83
CA SER A 141 -3.58 -12.46 -11.13
C SER A 141 -3.17 -13.89 -11.48
N ALA A 142 -1.91 -14.25 -11.21
CA ALA A 142 -1.40 -15.60 -11.41
C ALA A 142 -2.10 -16.62 -10.49
N LEU A 143 -2.27 -16.28 -9.20
CA LEU A 143 -2.97 -17.13 -8.23
C LEU A 143 -4.43 -17.34 -8.62
N PHE A 144 -5.12 -16.25 -8.97
CA PHE A 144 -6.50 -16.31 -9.45
C PHE A 144 -6.61 -17.19 -10.71
N SER A 145 -5.72 -17.00 -11.69
CA SER A 145 -5.71 -17.80 -12.92
C SER A 145 -5.47 -19.28 -12.64
N ASN A 146 -4.59 -19.61 -11.69
CA ASN A 146 -4.30 -20.98 -11.30
C ASN A 146 -5.52 -21.66 -10.66
N HIS A 147 -6.20 -20.99 -9.72
CA HIS A 147 -7.42 -21.55 -9.11
C HIS A 147 -8.59 -21.61 -10.10
N ILE A 148 -8.71 -20.63 -11.00
CA ILE A 148 -9.73 -20.65 -12.07
C ILE A 148 -9.54 -21.81 -13.04
N ALA A 149 -8.29 -22.19 -13.34
CA ALA A 149 -8.02 -23.37 -14.16
C ALA A 149 -8.56 -24.66 -13.53
N GLY A 150 -8.63 -24.72 -12.19
CA GLY A 150 -9.28 -25.80 -11.46
C GLY A 150 -10.81 -25.89 -11.62
N LEU A 151 -11.46 -24.85 -12.17
CA LEU A 151 -12.89 -24.87 -12.52
C LEU A 151 -13.16 -25.33 -13.96
N ALA A 152 -12.14 -25.76 -14.71
CA ALA A 152 -12.30 -26.32 -16.05
C ALA A 152 -13.17 -27.59 -16.00
N GLY A 153 -14.47 -27.43 -16.23
CA GLY A 153 -15.50 -28.47 -16.06
C GLY A 153 -16.79 -27.97 -15.39
N VAL A 154 -16.72 -26.88 -14.63
CA VAL A 154 -17.88 -26.24 -13.98
C VAL A 154 -18.35 -25.00 -14.76
N LEU A 155 -17.43 -24.26 -15.36
CA LEU A 155 -17.70 -23.12 -16.24
C LEU A 155 -17.21 -23.40 -17.67
N THR A 156 -17.91 -22.85 -18.65
CA THR A 156 -17.45 -22.86 -20.05
C THR A 156 -16.26 -21.91 -20.23
N PRO A 157 -15.38 -22.14 -21.24
CA PRO A 157 -14.25 -21.24 -21.52
C PRO A 157 -14.67 -19.78 -21.78
N ALA A 158 -15.86 -19.57 -22.36
CA ALA A 158 -16.41 -18.24 -22.61
C ALA A 158 -16.87 -17.53 -21.32
N GLU A 159 -17.51 -18.25 -20.40
CA GLU A 159 -17.88 -17.73 -19.07
C GLU A 159 -16.64 -17.41 -18.24
N LEU A 160 -15.59 -18.24 -18.35
CA LEU A 160 -14.30 -18.01 -17.67
C LEU A 160 -13.63 -16.72 -18.15
N ALA A 161 -13.56 -16.53 -19.47
CA ALA A 161 -13.00 -15.32 -20.06
C ALA A 161 -13.82 -14.07 -19.72
N THR A 162 -15.14 -14.20 -19.62
CA THR A 162 -16.04 -13.12 -19.23
C THR A 162 -15.88 -12.78 -17.75
N LEU A 163 -15.76 -13.78 -16.88
CA LEU A 163 -15.53 -13.60 -15.45
C LEU A 163 -14.19 -12.89 -15.17
N ALA A 164 -13.14 -13.23 -15.91
CA ALA A 164 -11.83 -12.57 -15.79
C ALA A 164 -11.86 -11.08 -16.18
N ARG A 165 -12.77 -10.68 -17.10
CA ARG A 165 -12.94 -9.29 -17.53
C ARG A 165 -13.98 -8.52 -16.71
N ASN A 166 -15.01 -9.22 -16.24
CA ASN A 166 -16.12 -8.64 -15.49
C ASN A 166 -16.44 -9.50 -14.27
N PRO A 167 -15.85 -9.19 -13.10
CA PRO A 167 -16.13 -9.90 -11.86
C PRO A 167 -17.63 -9.92 -11.49
N GLY A 168 -18.37 -8.87 -11.87
CA GLY A 168 -19.82 -8.77 -11.65
C GLY A 168 -20.64 -9.81 -12.42
N PHE A 169 -20.06 -10.50 -13.42
CA PHE A 169 -20.71 -11.59 -14.15
C PHE A 169 -21.11 -12.75 -13.23
N THR A 170 -20.43 -12.93 -12.09
CA THR A 170 -20.75 -13.96 -11.09
C THR A 170 -22.21 -13.90 -10.64
N ALA A 171 -22.81 -12.70 -10.55
CA ALA A 171 -24.21 -12.55 -10.16
C ALA A 171 -25.21 -13.21 -11.13
N THR A 172 -24.80 -13.42 -12.39
CA THR A 172 -25.65 -13.99 -13.46
C THR A 172 -25.50 -15.51 -13.60
N LEU A 173 -24.51 -16.12 -12.95
CA LEU A 173 -24.26 -17.56 -12.99
C LEU A 173 -25.28 -18.34 -12.15
N LYS A 174 -25.44 -19.64 -12.42
CA LYS A 174 -26.28 -20.53 -11.60
C LYS A 174 -25.67 -20.72 -10.21
N LEU A 175 -26.51 -20.98 -9.20
CA LEU A 175 -26.09 -21.11 -7.80
C LEU A 175 -24.89 -22.08 -7.58
N PRO A 176 -24.80 -23.26 -8.24
CA PRO A 176 -23.65 -24.16 -8.09
C PRO A 176 -22.35 -23.57 -8.67
N GLN A 177 -22.44 -22.88 -9.80
CA GLN A 177 -21.30 -22.23 -10.45
C GLN A 177 -20.82 -21.03 -9.64
N GLN A 178 -21.75 -20.27 -9.06
CA GLN A 178 -21.42 -19.17 -8.14
C GLN A 178 -20.63 -19.68 -6.94
N ILE A 179 -21.07 -20.76 -6.28
CA ILE A 179 -20.38 -21.30 -5.11
C ILE A 179 -18.95 -21.74 -5.48
N ALA A 180 -18.78 -22.43 -6.61
CA ALA A 180 -17.46 -22.87 -7.06
C ALA A 180 -16.52 -21.68 -7.34
N VAL A 181 -17.00 -20.64 -8.03
CA VAL A 181 -16.22 -19.43 -8.32
C VAL A 181 -15.85 -18.69 -7.03
N ARG A 182 -16.80 -18.57 -6.10
CA ARG A 182 -16.58 -17.93 -4.80
C ARG A 182 -15.52 -18.66 -3.98
N GLN A 183 -15.59 -19.98 -3.90
CA GLN A 183 -14.62 -20.81 -3.16
C GLN A 183 -13.21 -20.69 -3.75
N ALA A 184 -13.09 -20.80 -5.08
CA ALA A 184 -11.80 -20.65 -5.75
C ALA A 184 -11.23 -19.24 -5.58
N PHE A 185 -12.07 -18.20 -5.63
CA PHE A 185 -11.59 -16.85 -5.39
C PHE A 185 -11.17 -16.63 -3.93
N ALA A 186 -11.97 -17.11 -2.97
CA ALA A 186 -11.66 -17.01 -1.56
C ALA A 186 -10.34 -17.71 -1.21
N ALA A 187 -10.11 -18.91 -1.75
CA ALA A 187 -8.85 -19.63 -1.60
C ALA A 187 -7.66 -18.87 -2.21
N SER A 188 -7.80 -18.33 -3.44
CA SER A 188 -6.77 -17.52 -4.10
C SER A 188 -6.41 -16.26 -3.29
N PHE A 189 -7.44 -15.62 -2.73
CA PHE A 189 -7.30 -14.40 -1.95
C PHE A 189 -6.61 -14.69 -0.61
N ASN A 190 -6.99 -15.77 0.07
CA ASN A 190 -6.34 -16.23 1.30
C ASN A 190 -4.87 -16.59 1.06
N GLU A 191 -4.55 -17.25 -0.05
CA GLU A 191 -3.17 -17.56 -0.45
C GLU A 191 -2.37 -16.28 -0.72
N SER A 192 -2.95 -15.31 -1.44
CA SER A 192 -2.35 -14.00 -1.69
C SER A 192 -2.04 -13.25 -0.39
N LEU A 193 -2.96 -13.31 0.58
CA LEU A 193 -2.78 -12.69 1.90
C LEU A 193 -1.69 -13.38 2.73
N ARG A 194 -1.56 -14.71 2.65
CA ARG A 194 -0.45 -15.44 3.27
C ARG A 194 0.90 -15.02 2.69
N ILE A 195 1.01 -14.91 1.37
CA ILE A 195 2.24 -14.46 0.73
C ILE A 195 2.57 -13.01 1.12
N CYS A 196 1.56 -12.13 1.17
CA CYS A 196 1.73 -10.77 1.71
C CYS A 196 2.27 -10.78 3.15
N THR A 197 1.79 -11.71 3.99
CA THR A 197 2.25 -11.88 5.37
C THR A 197 3.72 -12.32 5.43
N TYR A 198 4.15 -13.27 4.59
CA TYR A 198 5.55 -13.71 4.53
C TYR A 198 6.48 -12.60 4.05
N ILE A 199 6.09 -11.86 3.00
CA ILE A 199 6.84 -10.70 2.52
C ILE A 199 6.91 -9.61 3.60
N ALA A 200 5.82 -9.42 4.35
CA ALA A 200 5.80 -8.47 5.45
C ALA A 200 6.76 -8.88 6.57
N ALA A 201 6.74 -10.15 6.98
CA ALA A 201 7.65 -10.69 7.98
C ALA A 201 9.12 -10.56 7.54
N ALA A 202 9.44 -10.92 6.30
CA ALA A 202 10.78 -10.77 5.74
C ALA A 202 11.23 -9.30 5.74
N SER A 203 10.34 -8.37 5.35
CA SER A 203 10.68 -6.94 5.35
C SER A 203 10.84 -6.35 6.76
N LEU A 204 10.09 -6.87 7.74
CA LEU A 204 10.24 -6.50 9.15
C LEU A 204 11.59 -7.00 9.67
N PHE A 205 11.99 -8.23 9.30
CA PHE A 205 13.31 -8.78 9.60
C PHE A 205 14.46 -7.95 8.99
N VAL A 206 14.32 -7.55 7.71
CA VAL A 206 15.29 -6.65 7.06
C VAL A 206 15.32 -5.28 7.74
N SER A 207 14.16 -4.76 8.18
CA SER A 207 14.09 -3.48 8.92
C SER A 207 14.82 -3.54 10.27
N PHE A 208 14.88 -4.72 10.91
CA PHE A 208 15.71 -4.93 12.10
C PHE A 208 17.21 -4.96 11.77
N PHE A 209 17.61 -5.46 10.60
CA PHE A 209 19.01 -5.44 10.16
C PHE A 209 19.48 -4.05 9.70
N VAL A 210 18.57 -3.23 9.18
CA VAL A 210 18.83 -1.81 8.80
C VAL A 210 18.84 -0.89 10.03
N TRP A 211 18.95 -1.43 11.25
CA TRP A 211 19.06 -0.63 12.47
C TRP A 211 20.33 0.23 12.45
N GLN A 212 20.18 1.47 12.00
CA GLN A 212 21.22 2.48 12.09
C GLN A 212 21.16 3.15 13.47
N THR A 213 22.28 3.09 14.17
CA THR A 213 22.48 3.60 15.54
C THR A 213 22.40 5.14 15.64
N ASN A 214 22.43 5.87 14.52
CA ASN A 214 22.39 7.34 14.48
C ASN A 214 21.39 7.84 13.41
N PRO A 215 20.13 8.15 13.76
CA PRO A 215 19.24 8.85 12.84
C PRO A 215 19.73 10.30 12.64
N PRO A 216 19.83 10.80 11.39
CA PRO A 216 20.16 12.20 11.15
C PRO A 216 19.10 13.10 11.79
N SER A 217 19.56 14.15 12.48
CA SER A 217 18.69 15.07 13.20
C SER A 217 17.87 15.94 12.23
N ILE A 218 16.56 16.06 12.46
CA ILE A 218 15.61 16.89 11.69
C ILE A 218 16.03 18.38 11.57
N GLN A 219 17.00 18.83 12.38
CA GLN A 219 17.50 20.21 12.33
C GLN A 219 18.39 20.50 11.13
N MET A 220 19.06 19.51 10.53
CA MET A 220 19.95 19.74 9.38
C MET A 220 19.16 20.13 8.11
N PRO A 221 18.09 19.40 7.69
CA PRO A 221 17.38 19.72 6.46
C PRO A 221 16.62 21.06 6.52
N LYS A 222 16.16 21.48 7.71
CA LYS A 222 15.54 22.80 7.89
C LYS A 222 16.55 23.93 7.67
N LYS A 223 17.76 23.79 8.24
CA LYS A 223 18.81 24.80 8.08
C LYS A 223 19.29 24.88 6.63
N GLU A 224 19.41 23.75 5.94
CA GLU A 224 19.80 23.71 4.54
C GLU A 224 18.72 24.28 3.62
N LEU A 225 17.45 23.97 3.86
CA LEU A 225 16.32 24.59 3.16
C LEU A 225 16.30 26.11 3.37
N GLU A 226 16.48 26.58 4.61
CA GLU A 226 16.56 28.01 4.91
C GLU A 226 17.78 28.68 4.27
N ALA A 227 18.92 27.99 4.23
CA ALA A 227 20.13 28.47 3.56
C ALA A 227 19.97 28.55 2.04
N ALA A 228 19.34 27.54 1.43
CA ALA A 228 19.06 27.51 0.00
C ALA A 228 18.07 28.62 -0.41
N ILE A 229 16.99 28.81 0.36
CA ILE A 229 16.03 29.90 0.12
C ILE A 229 16.71 31.27 0.25
N ARG A 230 17.60 31.45 1.24
CA ARG A 230 18.37 32.70 1.39
C ARG A 230 19.34 32.91 0.22
N ALA A 231 20.05 31.88 -0.21
CA ALA A 231 20.98 31.95 -1.34
C ALA A 231 20.26 32.30 -2.64
N ASP A 232 19.06 31.76 -2.85
CA ASP A 232 18.26 32.05 -4.04
C ASP A 232 17.70 33.47 -4.03
N ARG A 233 17.24 33.94 -2.85
CA ARG A 233 16.82 35.34 -2.68
C ARG A 233 17.96 36.32 -2.96
N ALA A 234 19.17 36.02 -2.46
CA ALA A 234 20.35 36.84 -2.72
C ALA A 234 20.73 36.86 -4.21
N ARG A 235 20.63 35.73 -4.93
CA ARG A 235 20.83 35.70 -6.39
C ARG A 235 19.81 36.56 -7.15
N ASN A 236 18.55 36.51 -6.73
CA ASN A 236 17.49 37.30 -7.36
C ASN A 236 17.64 38.80 -7.12
N GLU A 237 18.06 39.22 -5.91
CA GLU A 237 18.36 40.62 -5.59
C GLU A 237 19.57 41.17 -6.36
N VAL A 238 20.62 40.36 -6.53
CA VAL A 238 21.77 40.74 -7.38
C VAL A 238 21.33 40.87 -8.84
N SER A 239 20.51 39.95 -9.36
CA SER A 239 20.02 40.02 -10.74
C SER A 239 19.08 41.20 -11.01
N SER A 240 18.34 41.71 -10.02
CA SER A 240 17.53 42.93 -10.19
C SER A 240 18.42 44.18 -10.21
N ASN A 241 19.39 44.30 -9.30
CA ASN A 241 20.29 45.44 -9.25
C ASN A 241 21.15 45.59 -10.52
N THR A 242 21.57 44.49 -11.15
CA THR A 242 22.34 44.53 -12.40
C THR A 242 21.50 44.97 -13.60
N LYS A 243 20.17 44.78 -13.57
CA LYS A 243 19.26 45.27 -14.63
C LYS A 243 19.00 46.77 -14.52
N ASP A 244 18.99 47.32 -13.31
CA ASP A 244 18.78 48.76 -13.06
C ASP A 244 20.04 49.60 -13.31
N CYS A 245 21.22 48.97 -13.39
CA CYS A 245 22.50 49.63 -13.67
C CYS A 245 22.91 49.67 -15.15
N ASN A 246 22.09 49.18 -16.08
CA ASN A 246 22.37 49.30 -17.51
C ASN A 246 21.56 50.47 -18.10
N PRO A 247 22.20 51.63 -18.38
CA PRO A 247 21.53 52.81 -18.95
C PRO A 247 21.06 52.60 -20.39
#